data_AF-A0A7I0J494-F1
#
_entry.id   AF-A0A7I0J494-F1
#
_cell.length_a   1.000
_cell.length_b   1.000
_cell.length_c   1.000
_cell.angle_alpha   90.00
_cell.angle_beta   90.00
_cell.angle_gamma   90.00
#
_symmetry.space_group_name_H-M   'P 1'
#
loop_
_entity.id
_entity.type
_entity.pdbx_description
1 polymer ?
#
loop_
_entity_poly.entity_id
_entity_poly.type
_entity_poly.pdbx_seq_one_letter_code
_entity_poly.pdbx_strand_id
1 'polypeptide(L)'
;EFEAVYAKVNHRVSRYGEAGFSITELGLIATADKVKPMLIKRPLGKSDPAPAHKGVREAYIGSRWHKANLYEMDLLQPGHEVIGPAIIEHPAT
;
A
#
# COMPACT_ATOMS: atom_id res chain seq x y z
N GLU A 1 -24.74 2.03 22.10
CA GLU A 1 -23.64 2.12 21.11
C GLU A 1 -22.42 2.85 21.67
N PHE A 2 -22.57 4.08 22.17
CA PHE A 2 -21.49 4.87 22.81
C PHE A 2 -20.63 4.07 23.81
N GLU A 3 -21.21 3.47 24.85
CA GLU A 3 -20.50 2.70 25.90
C GLU A 3 -19.67 1.51 25.38
N ALA A 4 -20.08 0.91 24.27
CA ALA A 4 -19.37 -0.20 23.64
C ALA A 4 -18.15 0.31 22.86
N VAL A 5 -18.32 1.39 22.09
CA VAL A 5 -17.23 2.05 21.35
C VAL A 5 -16.24 2.68 22.32
N TYR A 6 -16.72 3.40 23.32
CA TYR A 6 -15.91 4.07 24.33
C TYR A 6 -15.05 3.08 25.12
N ALA A 7 -15.60 1.92 25.53
CA ALA A 7 -14.83 0.89 26.22
C ALA A 7 -13.81 0.17 25.32
N LYS A 8 -14.10 0.04 24.02
CA LYS A 8 -13.15 -0.51 23.03
C LYS A 8 -11.94 0.42 22.83
N VAL A 9 -12.17 1.73 22.83
CA VAL A 9 -11.11 2.73 22.61
C VAL A 9 -10.30 3.01 23.89
N ASN A 10 -10.96 3.07 25.07
CA ASN A 10 -10.34 3.59 26.31
C ASN A 10 -10.01 2.54 27.39
N HIS A 11 -10.23 1.24 27.14
CA HIS A 11 -10.08 0.15 28.13
C HIS A 11 -10.92 0.33 29.42
N ARG A 12 -10.91 -0.68 30.32
CA ARG A 12 -11.88 -0.86 31.44
C ARG A 12 -11.90 0.24 32.52
N VAL A 13 -11.03 1.25 32.48
CA VAL A 13 -10.81 2.19 33.60
C VAL A 13 -11.69 3.44 33.53
N SER A 14 -12.44 3.65 32.44
CA SER A 14 -13.10 4.94 32.17
C SER A 14 -14.63 4.94 32.32
N ARG A 15 -15.23 3.91 32.94
CA ARG A 15 -16.69 3.86 33.13
C ARG A 15 -17.10 4.48 34.47
N TYR A 16 -17.74 5.65 34.41
CA TYR A 16 -18.39 6.28 35.55
C TYR A 16 -19.86 6.57 35.20
N GLY A 17 -20.65 5.50 35.09
CA GLY A 17 -22.05 5.57 34.61
C GLY A 17 -22.99 6.38 35.51
N GLU A 18 -22.60 6.66 36.75
CA GLU A 18 -23.41 7.44 37.70
C GLU A 18 -23.40 8.95 37.40
N ALA A 19 -22.42 9.49 36.64
CA ALA A 19 -22.37 10.93 36.30
C ALA A 19 -23.23 11.33 35.10
N GLY A 20 -23.97 10.40 34.49
CA GLY A 20 -24.75 10.68 33.28
C GLY A 20 -23.88 10.96 32.05
N PHE A 21 -24.50 11.48 30.99
CA PHE A 21 -23.85 11.76 29.70
C PHE A 21 -24.10 13.19 29.25
N SER A 22 -23.13 13.78 28.57
CA SER A 22 -23.30 15.04 27.84
C SER A 22 -22.98 14.81 26.37
N ILE A 23 -23.89 15.24 25.49
CA ILE A 23 -23.68 15.21 24.04
C ILE A 23 -23.32 16.63 23.61
N THR A 24 -22.07 16.83 23.20
CA THR A 24 -21.54 18.15 22.84
C THR A 24 -21.58 18.42 21.35
N GLU A 25 -21.61 17.39 20.51
CA GLU A 25 -21.50 17.50 19.07
C GLU A 25 -22.46 16.54 18.35
N LEU A 26 -22.91 16.97 17.17
CA LEU A 26 -23.67 16.15 16.24
C LEU A 26 -22.98 16.19 14.88
N GLY A 27 -22.60 15.02 14.37
CA GLY A 27 -21.98 14.85 13.05
C GLY A 27 -22.94 14.21 12.05
N LEU A 28 -23.02 14.77 10.85
CA LEU A 28 -23.75 14.19 9.72
C LEU A 28 -22.74 13.79 8.63
N ILE A 29 -22.83 12.55 8.16
CA ILE A 29 -22.11 12.09 6.97
C ILE A 29 -23.13 11.85 5.87
N ALA A 30 -23.04 12.61 4.78
CA ALA A 30 -23.81 12.39 3.56
C ALA A 30 -22.90 11.74 2.51
N THR A 31 -23.30 10.58 1.99
CA THR A 31 -22.56 9.84 0.97
C THR A 31 -23.40 9.68 -0.29
N ALA A 32 -22.75 9.80 -1.45
CA ALA A 32 -23.34 9.47 -2.75
C ALA A 32 -22.43 8.47 -3.47
N ASP A 33 -23.03 7.54 -4.20
CA ASP A 33 -22.28 6.55 -4.96
C ASP A 33 -21.52 7.21 -6.11
N LYS A 34 -20.24 6.86 -6.22
CA LYS A 34 -19.37 7.26 -7.32
C LYS A 34 -18.71 6.02 -7.90
N VAL A 35 -18.51 6.02 -9.21
CA VAL A 35 -17.79 4.95 -9.90
C VAL A 35 -16.40 4.83 -9.28
N LYS A 36 -16.11 3.65 -8.73
CA LYS A 36 -14.78 3.31 -8.20
C LYS A 36 -13.89 2.88 -9.36
N PRO A 37 -12.59 3.20 -9.34
CA PRO A 37 -11.64 2.64 -10.30
C PRO A 37 -11.72 1.11 -10.31
N MET A 38 -11.69 0.52 -11.50
CA MET A 38 -11.71 -0.94 -11.65
C MET A 38 -10.32 -1.51 -11.43
N LEU A 39 -10.18 -2.42 -10.47
CA LEU A 39 -8.98 -3.23 -10.30
C LEU A 39 -9.07 -4.45 -11.22
N ILE A 40 -8.20 -4.49 -12.23
CA ILE A 40 -8.18 -5.55 -13.24
C ILE A 40 -7.34 -6.72 -12.72
N LYS A 41 -7.92 -7.92 -12.67
CA LYS A 41 -7.16 -9.15 -12.45
C LYS A 41 -6.54 -9.61 -13.78
N ARG A 42 -5.24 -9.89 -13.78
CA ARG A 42 -4.51 -10.45 -14.93
C ARG A 42 -3.98 -11.83 -14.56
N PRO A 43 -4.00 -12.82 -15.47
CA PRO A 43 -3.37 -14.12 -15.23
C PRO A 43 -1.85 -13.95 -15.09
N LEU A 44 -1.22 -14.81 -14.29
CA LEU A 44 0.23 -14.86 -14.19
C LEU A 44 0.82 -15.54 -15.43
N GLY A 45 1.89 -14.96 -15.96
CA GLY A 45 2.72 -15.52 -17.01
C GLY A 45 3.93 -16.27 -16.47
N LYS A 46 5.01 -16.27 -17.25
CA LYS A 46 6.31 -16.86 -16.86
C LYS A 46 7.03 -15.95 -15.86
N SER A 47 8.03 -16.51 -15.18
CA SER A 47 8.86 -15.76 -14.21
C SER A 47 9.97 -14.92 -14.85
N ASP A 48 10.30 -15.13 -16.13
CA ASP A 48 11.45 -14.48 -16.77
C ASP A 48 11.21 -12.98 -17.07
N PRO A 49 11.97 -12.05 -16.45
CA PRO A 49 11.84 -10.61 -16.69
C PRO A 49 12.75 -10.10 -17.83
N ALA A 50 13.49 -10.96 -18.54
CA ALA A 50 14.45 -10.55 -19.56
C ALA A 50 13.90 -9.57 -20.62
N PRO A 51 12.64 -9.67 -21.09
CA PRO A 51 12.08 -8.71 -22.05
C PRO A 51 12.03 -7.26 -21.54
N ALA A 52 12.04 -7.05 -20.22
CA ALA A 52 12.03 -5.73 -19.61
C ALA A 52 13.42 -5.22 -19.25
N HIS A 53 14.48 -6.04 -19.36
CA HIS A 53 15.84 -5.64 -18.99
C HIS A 53 16.39 -4.61 -19.97
N LYS A 54 16.94 -3.52 -19.43
CA LYS A 54 17.48 -2.40 -20.23
C LYS A 54 18.92 -2.01 -19.89
N GLY A 55 19.60 -2.81 -19.05
CA GLY A 55 21.02 -2.61 -18.75
C GLY A 55 21.36 -2.82 -17.29
N VAL A 56 22.50 -2.25 -16.88
CA VAL A 56 23.04 -2.36 -15.52
C VAL A 56 23.54 -1.00 -15.08
N ARG A 57 23.30 -0.64 -13.82
CA ARG A 57 23.81 0.60 -13.21
C ARG A 57 24.39 0.33 -11.84
N GLU A 58 25.46 1.04 -11.50
CA GLU A 58 26.03 0.98 -10.17
C GLU A 58 25.13 1.67 -9.15
N ALA A 59 24.86 0.99 -8.03
CA ALA A 59 24.07 1.51 -6.92
C ALA A 59 24.80 1.25 -5.61
N TYR A 60 24.89 2.26 -4.75
CA TYR A 60 25.53 2.14 -3.44
C TYR A 60 24.48 1.75 -2.39
N ILE A 61 24.55 0.52 -1.88
CA ILE A 61 23.54 -0.06 -0.96
C ILE A 61 24.25 -0.80 0.17
N GLY A 62 23.99 -0.43 1.42
CA GLY A 62 24.63 -1.08 2.58
C GLY A 62 26.14 -0.91 2.59
N SER A 63 26.60 0.33 2.38
CA SER A 63 28.02 0.73 2.40
C SER A 63 28.92 0.07 1.35
N ARG A 64 28.35 -0.44 0.25
CA ARG A 64 29.10 -1.01 -0.88
C ARG A 64 28.43 -0.72 -2.21
N TRP A 65 29.23 -0.67 -3.28
CA TRP A 65 28.74 -0.57 -4.65
C TRP A 65 28.25 -1.92 -5.15
N HIS A 66 27.13 -1.91 -5.87
CA HIS A 66 26.52 -3.08 -6.50
C HIS A 66 26.22 -2.78 -7.96
N LYS A 67 26.32 -3.80 -8.81
CA LYS A 67 25.79 -3.76 -10.16
C LYS A 67 24.32 -4.17 -10.14
N ALA A 68 23.41 -3.21 -10.24
CA ALA A 68 21.98 -3.45 -10.24
C ALA A 68 21.44 -3.58 -11.65
N ASN A 69 20.65 -4.62 -11.91
CA ASN A 69 19.94 -4.77 -13.18
C ASN A 69 18.85 -3.69 -13.32
N LEU A 70 18.75 -3.09 -14.51
CA LEU A 70 17.73 -2.09 -14.83
C LEU A 70 16.60 -2.73 -15.62
N TYR A 71 15.36 -2.39 -15.24
CA TYR A 71 14.15 -2.85 -15.93
C TYR A 71 13.23 -1.68 -16.28
N GLU A 72 12.56 -1.77 -17.42
CA GLU A 72 11.46 -0.87 -17.80
C GLU A 72 10.14 -1.37 -17.23
N MET A 73 9.47 -0.56 -16.42
CA MET A 73 8.26 -0.98 -15.69
C MET A 73 7.13 -1.38 -16.63
N ASP A 74 6.94 -0.65 -17.73
CA ASP A 74 5.86 -0.92 -18.69
C ASP A 74 6.01 -2.25 -19.44
N LEU A 75 7.24 -2.78 -19.48
CA LEU A 75 7.54 -4.06 -20.13
C LEU A 75 7.42 -5.25 -19.18
N LEU A 76 7.33 -5.03 -17.87
CA LEU A 76 7.10 -6.10 -16.90
C LEU A 76 5.67 -6.62 -17.00
N GLN A 77 5.53 -7.94 -16.95
CA GLN A 77 4.24 -8.63 -17.01
C GLN A 77 3.94 -9.34 -15.69
N PRO A 78 2.66 -9.56 -15.36
CA PRO A 78 2.28 -10.38 -14.21
C PRO A 78 2.98 -11.75 -14.26
N GLY A 79 3.63 -12.12 -13.17
CA GLY A 79 4.40 -13.37 -13.08
C GLY A 79 5.91 -13.17 -13.15
N HIS A 80 6.42 -12.09 -13.77
CA HIS A 80 7.86 -11.82 -13.80
C HIS A 80 8.45 -11.69 -12.39
N GLU A 81 9.61 -12.30 -12.17
CA GLU A 81 10.35 -12.26 -10.90
C GLU A 81 11.65 -11.49 -11.09
N VAL A 82 11.83 -10.41 -10.32
CA VAL A 82 13.04 -9.56 -10.37
C VAL A 82 13.87 -9.82 -9.12
N ILE A 83 15.08 -10.34 -9.31
CA ILE A 83 16.01 -10.66 -8.21
C ILE A 83 16.95 -9.48 -7.98
N GLY A 84 17.03 -9.02 -6.73
CA GLY A 84 17.87 -7.88 -6.33
C GLY A 84 19.37 -8.20 -6.23
N PRO A 85 20.24 -7.17 -6.28
CA PRO A 85 19.91 -5.74 -6.42
C PRO A 85 19.45 -5.40 -7.85
N ALA A 86 18.34 -4.67 -7.95
CA ALA A 86 17.71 -4.30 -9.20
C ALA A 86 17.00 -2.96 -9.05
N ILE A 87 16.82 -2.25 -10.17
CA ILE A 87 16.10 -0.99 -10.23
C ILE A 87 15.06 -1.11 -11.36
N ILE A 88 13.80 -0.84 -11.03
CA ILE A 88 12.69 -0.79 -11.98
C ILE A 88 12.36 0.68 -12.14
N GLU A 89 12.41 1.18 -13.37
CA GLU A 89 12.18 2.59 -13.68
C GLU A 89 10.86 2.75 -14.43
N HIS A 90 10.16 3.83 -14.13
CA HIS A 90 9.05 4.34 -14.91
C HIS A 90 9.26 5.85 -15.10
N PRO A 91 8.76 6.49 -16.17
CA PRO A 91 8.96 7.93 -16.38
C PRO A 91 8.53 8.85 -15.21
N ALA A 92 7.70 8.34 -14.29
CA ALA A 92 7.20 9.07 -13.13
C ALA A 92 7.68 8.53 -11.77
N THR A 93 8.48 7.45 -11.70
CA THR A 93 8.96 6.84 -10.44
C THR A 93 10.21 5.99 -10.62
#